data_AF-A0A1H9EYS3-F1
#
_entry.id   AF-A0A1H9EYS3-F1
#
_cell.length_a   1.000
_cell.length_b   1.000
_cell.length_c   1.000
_cell.angle_alpha   90.00
_cell.angle_beta   90.00
_cell.angle_gamma   90.00
#
_symmetry.space_group_name_H-M   'P 1'
#
loop_
_entity.id
_entity.type
_entity.pdbx_description
1 polymer ?
#
loop_
_entity_poly.entity_id
_entity_poly.type
_entity_poly.pdbx_seq_one_letter_code
_entity_poly.pdbx_strand_id
1 'polypeptide(L)'
;MGVVLPTPDVLFALFQAQAGTVGGAREAFQMLVTDLVSVRHPAANEVAGPGGGDWGIDTYVGRLDDSVVVWQSKFFPTWGGKDQQQQVRDSFKQLLGKAKSEGFRVDAWTLCVPCILPPGEQRWFDGWKVREGRRHNVKIGMWNGIELRRQLMQPDAEQVYRTHFAGSHSRSAEPVRTLADVGCLGDALFVRQLEAAGNVETDAARGLFFAAEALARDLAAAGNKAGVSALNELHLDVQSLWEQHFNARVAGADDAGKMQGLIDQVLLEAGQCCDPEGLKLRPAHRKGVVHRLVEDARAGWVRHWRHIAASHQGPAASETVATQLEVDQPGAVS
;
A
#
# COMPACT_ATOMS: atom_id res chain seq x y z
N MET A 1 7.13 24.92 0.02
CA MET A 1 7.53 24.26 -1.25
C MET A 1 6.26 23.73 -1.90
N GLY A 2 6.02 24.04 -3.17
CA GLY A 2 4.83 23.54 -3.87
C GLY A 2 4.93 22.01 -4.06
N VAL A 3 3.85 21.29 -3.74
CA VAL A 3 3.79 19.83 -3.92
C VAL A 3 3.82 19.53 -5.42
N VAL A 4 4.87 18.86 -5.89
CA VAL A 4 4.94 18.36 -7.28
C VAL A 4 4.31 16.97 -7.30
N LEU A 5 3.09 16.88 -7.82
CA LEU A 5 2.40 15.61 -7.98
C LEU A 5 2.86 14.87 -9.25
N PRO A 6 2.89 13.52 -9.26
CA PRO A 6 3.09 12.71 -10.46
C PRO A 6 2.08 13.04 -11.57
N THR A 7 2.29 12.51 -12.77
CA THR A 7 1.30 12.59 -13.85
C THR A 7 0.01 11.85 -13.45
N PRO A 8 -1.16 12.24 -13.99
CA PRO A 8 -2.44 11.66 -13.57
C PRO A 8 -2.53 10.13 -13.66
N ASP A 9 -1.93 9.54 -14.71
CA ASP A 9 -1.88 8.09 -14.91
C ASP A 9 -1.15 7.37 -13.77
N VAL A 10 -0.03 7.91 -13.30
CA VAL A 10 0.72 7.37 -12.16
C VAL A 10 0.00 7.65 -10.84
N LEU A 11 -0.48 8.88 -10.65
CA LEU A 11 -1.11 9.31 -9.40
C LEU A 11 -2.36 8.48 -9.09
N PHE A 12 -3.26 8.32 -10.06
CA PHE A 12 -4.54 7.64 -9.83
C PHE A 12 -4.47 6.12 -9.97
N ALA A 13 -3.38 5.57 -10.53
CA ALA A 13 -3.11 4.12 -10.46
C ALA A 13 -2.92 3.63 -9.02
N LEU A 14 -2.52 4.52 -8.10
CA LEU A 14 -2.37 4.19 -6.67
C LEU A 14 -3.66 3.65 -6.04
N PHE A 15 -4.83 4.12 -6.47
CA PHE A 15 -6.11 3.60 -5.96
C PHE A 15 -6.30 2.13 -6.27
N GLN A 16 -5.89 1.67 -7.46
CA GLN A 16 -5.95 0.24 -7.79
C GLN A 16 -4.94 -0.57 -6.99
N ALA A 17 -3.72 -0.04 -6.85
CA ALA A 17 -2.65 -0.71 -6.09
C ALA A 17 -3.01 -0.86 -4.60
N GLN A 18 -3.63 0.16 -4.00
CA GLN A 18 -3.98 0.17 -2.58
C GLN A 18 -5.26 -0.62 -2.27
N ALA A 19 -6.29 -0.52 -3.11
CA ALA A 19 -7.57 -1.14 -2.83
C ALA A 19 -7.61 -2.66 -3.12
N GLY A 20 -6.63 -3.19 -3.85
CA GLY A 20 -6.56 -4.61 -4.25
C GLY A 20 -7.68 -5.09 -5.20
N THR A 21 -8.72 -4.28 -5.40
CA THR A 21 -9.88 -4.58 -6.25
C THR A 21 -10.33 -3.33 -7.03
N VAL A 22 -10.99 -3.55 -8.17
CA VAL A 22 -11.58 -2.46 -8.98
C VAL A 22 -12.74 -1.78 -8.24
N GLY A 23 -13.49 -2.53 -7.42
CA GLY A 23 -14.57 -1.99 -6.59
C GLY A 23 -14.05 -0.99 -5.56
N GLY A 24 -13.09 -1.39 -4.74
CA GLY A 24 -12.51 -0.49 -3.74
C GLY A 24 -11.80 0.72 -4.36
N ALA A 25 -11.18 0.57 -5.54
CA ALA A 25 -10.58 1.71 -6.24
C ALA A 25 -11.63 2.74 -6.71
N ARG A 26 -12.85 2.29 -7.08
CA ARG A 26 -13.96 3.18 -7.43
C ARG A 26 -14.45 3.95 -6.21
N GLU A 27 -14.64 3.27 -5.09
CA GLU A 27 -15.07 3.88 -3.83
C GLU A 27 -14.05 4.91 -3.33
N ALA A 28 -12.76 4.56 -3.33
CA ALA A 28 -11.69 5.49 -2.93
C ALA A 28 -11.63 6.73 -3.84
N PHE A 29 -11.80 6.55 -5.16
CA PHE A 29 -11.85 7.67 -6.09
C PHE A 29 -13.08 8.55 -5.91
N GLN A 30 -14.24 7.96 -5.61
CA GLN A 30 -15.45 8.72 -5.28
C GLN A 30 -15.22 9.59 -4.04
N MET A 31 -14.70 9.01 -2.96
CA MET A 31 -14.38 9.75 -1.73
C MET A 31 -13.39 10.90 -1.99
N LEU A 32 -12.36 10.68 -2.82
CA LEU A 32 -11.44 11.74 -3.23
C LEU A 32 -12.17 12.91 -3.89
N VAL A 33 -13.08 12.61 -4.82
CA VAL A 33 -13.84 13.65 -5.53
C VAL A 33 -14.73 14.40 -4.54
N THR A 34 -15.44 13.71 -3.64
CA THR A 34 -16.26 14.33 -2.60
C THR A 34 -15.43 15.27 -1.72
N ASP A 35 -14.27 14.83 -1.25
CA ASP A 35 -13.40 15.65 -0.40
C ASP A 35 -12.85 16.88 -1.14
N LEU A 36 -12.46 16.72 -2.41
CA LEU A 36 -12.03 17.85 -3.24
C LEU A 36 -13.15 18.87 -3.48
N VAL A 37 -14.38 18.42 -3.70
CA VAL A 37 -15.55 19.30 -3.83
C VAL A 37 -15.78 20.03 -2.50
N SER A 38 -15.66 19.32 -1.38
CA SER A 38 -15.89 19.85 -0.02
C SER A 38 -14.91 20.96 0.37
N VAL A 39 -13.68 20.95 -0.17
CA VAL A 39 -12.71 22.05 0.02
C VAL A 39 -13.28 23.39 -0.47
N ARG A 40 -14.03 23.40 -1.57
CA ARG A 40 -14.60 24.63 -2.15
C ARG A 40 -16.05 24.86 -1.78
N HIS A 41 -16.75 23.79 -1.45
CA HIS A 41 -18.16 23.79 -1.12
C HIS A 41 -18.36 22.98 0.17
N PRO A 42 -18.17 23.58 1.36
CA PRO A 42 -18.30 22.87 2.63
C PRO A 42 -19.70 22.26 2.88
N ALA A 43 -20.71 22.70 2.13
CA ALA A 43 -22.06 22.14 2.13
C ALA A 43 -22.25 20.96 1.17
N ALA A 44 -21.17 20.46 0.56
CA ALA A 44 -21.22 19.27 -0.28
C ALA A 44 -21.61 18.05 0.55
N ASN A 45 -22.44 17.18 -0.02
CA ASN A 45 -22.92 15.98 0.63
C ASN A 45 -23.09 14.84 -0.39
N GLU A 46 -23.21 13.62 0.11
CA GLU A 46 -23.46 12.41 -0.68
C GLU A 46 -24.91 11.94 -0.49
N VAL A 47 -25.43 11.17 -1.45
CA VAL A 47 -26.73 10.52 -1.31
C VAL A 47 -26.53 9.03 -1.05
N ALA A 48 -26.97 8.55 0.12
CA ALA A 48 -27.02 7.12 0.43
C ALA A 48 -28.46 6.61 0.32
N GLY A 49 -28.71 5.66 -0.59
CA GLY A 49 -30.00 4.98 -0.75
C GLY A 49 -29.98 3.52 -0.28
N PRO A 50 -31.10 2.96 0.23
CA PRO A 50 -31.20 1.54 0.53
C PRO A 50 -30.85 0.67 -0.69
N GLY A 51 -29.97 -0.32 -0.51
CA GLY A 51 -29.52 -1.20 -1.60
C GLY A 51 -28.49 -0.59 -2.56
N GLY A 52 -27.82 0.51 -2.19
CA GLY A 52 -26.75 1.13 -2.98
C GLY A 52 -27.24 2.01 -4.14
N GLY A 53 -28.51 2.42 -4.12
CA GLY A 53 -29.09 3.30 -5.14
C GLY A 53 -28.80 4.78 -4.85
N ASP A 54 -27.64 5.27 -5.26
CA ASP A 54 -27.19 6.68 -5.16
C ASP A 54 -27.91 7.67 -6.11
N TRP A 55 -28.91 7.21 -6.86
CA TRP A 55 -29.61 7.99 -7.91
C TRP A 55 -28.70 8.54 -9.03
N GLY A 56 -27.45 8.09 -9.13
CA GLY A 56 -26.42 8.70 -9.97
C GLY A 56 -25.94 10.05 -9.42
N ILE A 57 -25.93 10.21 -8.09
CA ILE A 57 -25.43 11.37 -7.37
C ILE A 57 -24.35 10.90 -6.39
N ASP A 58 -23.09 11.01 -6.80
CA ASP A 58 -21.98 10.70 -5.92
C ASP A 58 -21.75 11.83 -4.92
N THR A 59 -21.69 13.06 -5.42
CA THR A 59 -21.55 14.28 -4.61
C THR A 59 -22.48 15.37 -5.14
N TYR A 60 -23.14 16.11 -4.26
CA TYR A 60 -23.93 17.28 -4.65
C TYR A 60 -23.80 18.45 -3.66
N VAL A 61 -24.13 19.65 -4.16
CA VAL A 61 -24.33 20.86 -3.36
C VAL A 61 -25.71 21.42 -3.70
N GLY A 62 -26.44 21.90 -2.70
CA GLY A 62 -27.78 22.46 -2.86
C GLY A 62 -28.83 21.66 -2.10
N ARG A 63 -30.05 21.62 -2.61
CA ARG A 63 -31.17 20.93 -1.97
C ARG A 63 -31.94 20.06 -2.95
N LEU A 64 -32.20 18.81 -2.55
CA LEU A 64 -32.96 17.84 -3.34
C LEU A 64 -34.47 18.12 -3.40
N ASP A 65 -34.93 19.24 -2.85
CA ASP A 65 -36.30 19.77 -2.98
C ASP A 65 -36.38 21.10 -3.76
N ASP A 66 -35.25 21.58 -4.28
CA ASP A 66 -35.17 22.79 -5.11
C ASP A 66 -34.18 22.57 -6.27
N SER A 67 -32.91 22.93 -6.08
CA SER A 67 -31.88 22.71 -7.09
C SER A 67 -30.55 22.21 -6.53
N VAL A 68 -29.85 21.46 -7.37
CA VAL A 68 -28.56 20.84 -7.05
C VAL A 68 -27.52 21.07 -8.14
N VAL A 69 -26.26 21.12 -7.71
CA VAL A 69 -25.07 20.94 -8.54
C VAL A 69 -24.47 19.59 -8.20
N VAL A 70 -24.22 18.76 -9.20
CA VAL A 70 -23.81 17.36 -9.03
C VAL A 70 -22.43 17.11 -9.61
N TRP A 71 -21.62 16.35 -8.90
CA TRP A 71 -20.40 15.72 -9.39
C TRP A 71 -20.61 14.20 -9.41
N GLN A 72 -20.31 13.58 -10.55
CA GLN A 72 -20.36 12.14 -10.73
C GLN A 72 -18.95 11.63 -11.01
N SER A 73 -18.45 10.78 -10.14
CA SER A 73 -17.21 10.05 -10.29
C SER A 73 -17.40 8.83 -11.20
N LYS A 74 -16.45 8.62 -12.11
CA LYS A 74 -16.30 7.38 -12.87
C LYS A 74 -14.82 7.01 -12.88
N PHE A 75 -14.46 5.95 -12.18
CA PHE A 75 -13.07 5.50 -12.15
C PHE A 75 -12.71 4.76 -13.44
N PHE A 76 -12.27 5.54 -14.44
CA PHE A 76 -11.73 5.08 -15.72
C PHE A 76 -10.23 5.38 -15.77
N PRO A 77 -9.35 4.43 -15.42
CA PRO A 77 -7.89 4.63 -15.49
C PRO A 77 -7.42 4.96 -16.90
N THR A 78 -8.10 4.40 -17.90
CA THR A 78 -7.94 4.71 -19.32
C THR A 78 -9.31 4.84 -19.98
N TRP A 79 -9.37 5.61 -21.07
CA TRP A 79 -10.61 5.79 -21.84
C TRP A 79 -10.63 4.84 -23.04
N GLY A 80 -11.61 3.93 -23.05
CA GLY A 80 -11.78 2.86 -24.05
C GLY A 80 -12.82 3.13 -25.14
N GLY A 81 -13.38 4.35 -25.20
CA GLY A 81 -14.30 4.76 -26.27
C GLY A 81 -15.77 4.52 -25.95
N LYS A 82 -16.49 3.81 -26.84
CA LYS A 82 -17.96 3.79 -26.89
C LYS A 82 -18.64 3.33 -25.60
N ASP A 83 -18.05 2.38 -24.88
CA ASP A 83 -18.64 1.84 -23.66
C ASP A 83 -18.60 2.88 -22.53
N GLN A 84 -17.49 3.59 -22.33
CA GLN A 84 -17.44 4.71 -21.38
C GLN A 84 -18.38 5.85 -21.80
N GLN A 85 -18.45 6.16 -23.11
CA GLN A 85 -19.40 7.16 -23.60
C GLN A 85 -20.85 6.79 -23.27
N GLN A 86 -21.20 5.51 -23.38
CA GLN A 86 -22.53 5.01 -23.06
C GLN A 86 -22.81 5.12 -21.57
N GLN A 87 -21.87 4.71 -20.71
CA GLN A 87 -21.99 4.87 -19.26
C GLN A 87 -22.18 6.33 -18.83
N VAL A 88 -21.50 7.27 -19.47
CA VAL A 88 -21.68 8.72 -19.23
C VAL A 88 -23.09 9.17 -19.60
N ARG A 89 -23.59 8.78 -20.77
CA ARG A 89 -24.96 9.11 -21.20
C ARG A 89 -26.00 8.54 -20.24
N ASP A 90 -25.82 7.30 -19.81
CA ASP A 90 -26.79 6.61 -18.97
C ASP A 90 -26.82 7.19 -17.56
N SER A 91 -25.66 7.53 -16.99
CA SER A 91 -25.59 8.19 -15.68
C SER A 91 -26.27 9.57 -15.71
N PHE A 92 -26.03 10.37 -16.76
CA PHE A 92 -26.70 11.67 -16.92
C PHE A 92 -28.22 11.54 -17.09
N LYS A 93 -28.68 10.57 -17.90
CA LYS A 93 -30.13 10.32 -18.08
C LYS A 93 -30.79 9.83 -16.79
N GLN A 94 -30.12 8.97 -16.04
CA GLN A 94 -30.61 8.47 -14.75
C GLN A 94 -30.81 9.62 -13.77
N LEU A 95 -29.82 10.50 -13.63
CA LEU A 95 -29.91 11.69 -12.79
C LEU A 95 -31.10 12.57 -13.19
N LEU A 96 -31.25 12.90 -14.48
CA LEU A 96 -32.36 13.73 -14.94
C LEU A 96 -33.72 13.06 -14.77
N GLY A 97 -33.79 11.73 -14.95
CA GLY A 97 -34.98 10.94 -14.69
C GLY A 97 -35.39 11.04 -13.22
N LYS A 98 -34.43 10.99 -12.30
CA LYS A 98 -34.63 11.14 -10.86
C LYS A 98 -35.00 12.56 -10.45
N ALA A 99 -34.32 13.56 -10.99
CA ALA A 99 -34.68 14.96 -10.82
C ALA A 99 -36.16 15.21 -11.18
N LYS A 100 -36.62 14.62 -12.29
CA LYS A 100 -38.02 14.69 -12.70
C LYS A 100 -38.98 13.92 -11.78
N SER A 101 -38.61 12.72 -11.29
CA SER A 101 -39.50 11.91 -10.44
C SER A 101 -39.62 12.47 -9.03
N GLU A 102 -38.53 13.00 -8.48
CA GLU A 102 -38.47 13.52 -7.10
C GLU A 102 -38.74 15.02 -7.01
N GLY A 103 -38.80 15.74 -8.15
CA GLY A 103 -39.26 17.12 -8.21
C GLY A 103 -38.19 18.19 -7.96
N PHE A 104 -36.92 17.89 -8.21
CA PHE A 104 -35.81 18.86 -8.11
C PHE A 104 -35.20 19.20 -9.47
N ARG A 105 -34.43 20.30 -9.52
CA ARG A 105 -33.71 20.77 -10.70
C ARG A 105 -32.21 20.47 -10.59
N VAL A 106 -31.59 20.14 -11.71
CA VAL A 106 -30.13 20.02 -11.82
C VAL A 106 -29.60 21.27 -12.51
N ASP A 107 -28.87 22.11 -11.79
CA ASP A 107 -28.31 23.35 -12.36
C ASP A 107 -26.98 23.08 -13.09
N ALA A 108 -26.17 22.16 -12.55
CA ALA A 108 -24.92 21.76 -13.16
C ALA A 108 -24.58 20.29 -12.86
N TRP A 109 -23.88 19.66 -13.81
CA TRP A 109 -23.40 18.28 -13.72
C TRP A 109 -21.96 18.19 -14.20
N THR A 110 -21.07 17.66 -13.37
CA THR A 110 -19.65 17.55 -13.65
C THR A 110 -19.22 16.09 -13.62
N LEU A 111 -18.66 15.60 -14.72
CA LEU A 111 -18.05 14.27 -14.79
C LEU A 111 -16.63 14.32 -14.21
N CYS A 112 -16.31 13.46 -13.25
CA CYS A 112 -14.98 13.33 -12.67
C CYS A 112 -14.35 12.00 -13.11
N VAL A 113 -13.21 12.06 -13.81
CA VAL A 113 -12.49 10.88 -14.30
C VAL A 113 -10.97 11.03 -14.09
N PRO A 114 -10.26 9.97 -13.68
CA PRO A 114 -8.83 10.07 -13.38
C PRO A 114 -7.95 10.16 -14.63
N CYS A 115 -8.43 9.67 -15.78
CA CYS A 115 -7.67 9.73 -17.03
C CYS A 115 -7.77 11.08 -17.74
N ILE A 116 -6.87 11.29 -18.70
CA ILE A 116 -6.98 12.34 -19.71
C ILE A 116 -7.63 11.71 -20.95
N LEU A 117 -8.69 12.34 -21.48
CA LEU A 117 -9.35 11.85 -22.68
C LEU A 117 -8.45 12.03 -23.91
N PRO A 118 -8.32 11.01 -24.78
CA PRO A 118 -7.69 11.18 -26.09
C PRO A 118 -8.42 12.23 -26.94
N PRO A 119 -7.77 12.83 -27.95
CA PRO A 119 -8.36 13.94 -28.72
C PRO A 119 -9.74 13.67 -29.32
N GLY A 120 -9.97 12.46 -29.86
CA GLY A 120 -11.26 12.07 -30.42
C GLY A 120 -12.38 12.03 -29.38
N GLU A 121 -12.05 11.56 -28.17
CA GLU A 121 -12.96 11.41 -27.05
C GLU A 121 -13.24 12.75 -26.37
N GLN A 122 -12.23 13.61 -26.27
CA GLN A 122 -12.39 15.00 -25.83
C GLN A 122 -13.35 15.76 -26.77
N ARG A 123 -13.15 15.64 -28.09
CA ARG A 123 -14.04 16.25 -29.09
C ARG A 123 -15.47 15.72 -28.98
N TRP A 124 -15.65 14.42 -28.74
CA TRP A 124 -16.96 13.83 -28.48
C TRP A 124 -17.61 14.46 -27.24
N PHE A 125 -16.88 14.53 -26.12
CA PHE A 125 -17.42 15.06 -24.86
C PHE A 125 -17.79 16.54 -25.01
N ASP A 126 -16.97 17.34 -25.69
CA ASP A 126 -17.24 18.76 -25.95
C ASP A 126 -18.48 18.97 -26.81
N GLY A 127 -18.70 18.14 -27.83
CA GLY A 127 -19.94 18.18 -28.61
C GLY A 127 -21.16 17.70 -27.82
N TRP A 128 -20.99 16.63 -27.04
CA TRP A 128 -22.06 16.06 -26.20
C TRP A 128 -22.51 17.03 -25.12
N LYS A 129 -21.58 17.63 -24.36
CA LYS A 129 -21.88 18.54 -23.25
C LYS A 129 -22.66 19.79 -23.71
N VAL A 130 -22.33 20.34 -24.88
CA VAL A 130 -23.04 21.50 -25.44
C VAL A 130 -24.46 21.13 -25.85
N ARG A 131 -24.65 19.99 -26.53
CA ARG A 131 -25.97 19.54 -26.98
C ARG A 131 -26.88 19.22 -25.80
N GLU A 132 -26.42 18.37 -24.88
CA GLU A 132 -27.24 17.97 -23.73
C GLU A 132 -27.45 19.12 -22.75
N GLY A 133 -26.44 19.97 -22.54
CA GLY A 133 -26.57 21.14 -21.66
C GLY A 133 -27.62 22.13 -22.15
N ARG A 134 -27.68 22.40 -23.47
CA ARG A 134 -28.76 23.23 -24.05
C ARG A 134 -30.11 22.55 -23.98
N ARG A 135 -30.17 21.24 -24.28
CA ARG A 135 -31.43 20.47 -24.29
C ARG A 135 -32.11 20.45 -22.93
N HIS A 136 -31.32 20.36 -21.86
CA HIS A 136 -31.83 20.18 -20.50
C HIS A 136 -31.66 21.43 -19.61
N ASN A 137 -31.09 22.50 -20.15
CA ASN A 137 -30.72 23.71 -19.41
C ASN A 137 -29.82 23.41 -18.18
N VAL A 138 -28.83 22.54 -18.38
CA VAL A 138 -27.87 22.12 -17.35
C VAL A 138 -26.46 22.52 -17.77
N LYS A 139 -25.67 23.10 -16.86
CA LYS A 139 -24.25 23.34 -17.13
C LYS A 139 -23.47 22.04 -16.99
N ILE A 140 -22.92 21.54 -18.11
CA ILE A 140 -22.17 20.28 -18.14
C ILE A 140 -20.65 20.54 -18.18
N GLY A 141 -19.92 19.97 -17.22
CA GLY A 141 -18.46 20.10 -17.09
C GLY A 141 -17.74 18.75 -16.93
N MET A 142 -16.41 18.80 -16.88
CA MET A 142 -15.56 17.64 -16.59
C MET A 142 -14.34 18.04 -15.77
N TRP A 143 -14.03 17.22 -14.77
CA TRP A 143 -12.74 17.18 -14.10
C TRP A 143 -12.02 15.91 -14.55
N ASN A 144 -11.11 16.07 -15.52
CA ASN A 144 -10.24 14.98 -15.96
C ASN A 144 -9.00 14.89 -15.05
N GLY A 145 -8.10 13.95 -15.34
CA GLY A 145 -6.89 13.75 -14.54
C GLY A 145 -6.04 15.01 -14.32
N ILE A 146 -5.94 15.90 -15.32
CA ILE A 146 -5.20 17.17 -15.19
C ILE A 146 -5.90 18.10 -14.21
N GLU A 147 -7.21 18.26 -14.33
CA GLU A 147 -7.99 19.14 -13.47
C GLU A 147 -8.00 18.65 -12.02
N LEU A 148 -8.20 17.35 -11.80
CA LEU A 148 -8.15 16.74 -10.46
C LEU A 148 -6.76 16.93 -9.82
N ARG A 149 -5.69 16.67 -10.58
CA ARG A 149 -4.32 16.92 -10.13
C ARG A 149 -4.10 18.39 -9.79
N ARG A 150 -4.59 19.32 -10.62
CA ARG A 150 -4.47 20.76 -10.37
C ARG A 150 -5.21 21.19 -9.10
N GLN A 151 -6.36 20.58 -8.81
CA GLN A 151 -7.09 20.82 -7.58
C GLN A 151 -6.34 20.30 -6.35
N LEU A 152 -5.76 19.11 -6.43
CA LEU A 152 -4.92 18.55 -5.36
C LEU A 152 -3.65 19.36 -5.07
N MET A 153 -3.14 20.10 -6.05
CA MET A 153 -1.99 21.00 -5.87
C MET A 153 -2.35 22.33 -5.19
N GLN A 154 -3.63 22.63 -4.95
CA GLN A 154 -4.02 23.86 -4.25
C GLN A 154 -3.68 23.73 -2.76
N PRO A 155 -3.22 24.82 -2.10
CA PRO A 155 -2.92 24.80 -0.66
C PRO A 155 -4.09 24.28 0.20
N ASP A 156 -5.32 24.69 -0.12
CA ASP A 156 -6.51 24.30 0.64
C ASP A 156 -6.87 22.81 0.48
N ALA A 157 -6.32 22.14 -0.55
CA ALA A 157 -6.51 20.71 -0.79
C ALA A 157 -5.37 19.85 -0.20
N GLU A 158 -4.43 20.43 0.55
CA GLU A 158 -3.29 19.71 1.12
C GLU A 158 -3.75 18.54 2.00
N GLN A 159 -4.76 18.75 2.85
CA GLN A 159 -5.29 17.69 3.70
C GLN A 159 -5.95 16.58 2.87
N VAL A 160 -6.67 16.92 1.80
CA VAL A 160 -7.29 15.94 0.89
C VAL A 160 -6.21 15.10 0.21
N TYR A 161 -5.16 15.75 -0.32
CA TYR A 161 -4.01 15.04 -0.86
C TYR A 161 -3.39 14.09 0.17
N ARG A 162 -3.23 14.55 1.42
CA ARG A 162 -2.67 13.72 2.49
C ARG A 162 -3.53 12.52 2.84
N THR A 163 -4.85 12.70 2.95
CA THR A 163 -5.78 11.60 3.25
C THR A 163 -5.75 10.53 2.16
N HIS A 164 -5.83 10.93 0.89
CA HIS A 164 -6.03 10.00 -0.22
C HIS A 164 -4.74 9.43 -0.82
N PHE A 165 -3.63 10.14 -0.69
CA PHE A 165 -2.36 9.75 -1.30
C PHE A 165 -1.20 9.66 -0.31
N ALA A 166 -1.27 10.39 0.81
CA ALA A 166 -0.31 10.29 1.91
C ALA A 166 -0.79 9.42 3.08
N GLY A 167 -1.88 8.65 2.89
CA GLY A 167 -2.31 7.57 3.78
C GLY A 167 -1.27 6.44 3.93
N SER A 168 -0.31 6.37 3.01
CA SER A 168 1.06 5.97 3.39
C SER A 168 1.81 7.26 3.60
N HIS A 169 2.10 7.62 4.86
CA HIS A 169 3.23 8.49 5.11
C HIS A 169 4.36 7.93 4.24
N SER A 170 5.13 8.80 3.58
CA SER A 170 6.54 8.46 3.39
C SER A 170 7.13 8.35 4.79
N ARG A 171 6.78 7.27 5.52
CA ARG A 171 7.53 6.75 6.63
C ARG A 171 8.88 6.54 6.00
N SER A 172 9.83 7.37 6.40
CA SER A 172 11.23 7.08 6.15
C SER A 172 11.41 5.63 6.55
N ALA A 173 11.88 4.80 5.63
CA ALA A 173 12.11 3.40 5.94
C ALA A 173 12.94 3.33 7.23
N GLU A 174 12.55 2.41 8.13
CA GLU A 174 13.18 2.27 9.43
C GLU A 174 14.71 2.24 9.27
N PRO A 175 15.46 2.93 10.13
CA PRO A 175 16.91 2.96 10.04
C PRO A 175 17.47 1.55 10.23
N VAL A 176 18.46 1.19 9.41
CA VAL A 176 19.18 -0.09 9.55
C VAL A 176 20.28 0.13 10.57
N ARG A 177 20.13 -0.47 11.75
CA ARG A 177 21.21 -0.53 12.73
C ARG A 177 22.27 -1.52 12.26
N THR A 178 23.53 -1.14 12.43
CA THR A 178 24.69 -1.97 12.06
C THR A 178 25.45 -2.36 13.32
N LEU A 179 26.01 -3.57 13.30
CA LEU A 179 26.84 -4.09 14.37
C LEU A 179 28.32 -3.93 13.99
N ALA A 180 29.11 -3.28 14.85
CA ALA A 180 30.53 -3.04 14.60
C ALA A 180 31.36 -4.34 14.65
N ASP A 181 31.07 -5.22 15.60
CA ASP A 181 31.67 -6.55 15.71
C ASP A 181 30.60 -7.63 15.58
N VAL A 182 30.48 -8.19 14.37
CA VAL A 182 29.54 -9.28 14.09
C VAL A 182 30.00 -10.63 14.65
N GLY A 183 31.26 -10.75 15.11
CA GLY A 183 31.82 -11.99 15.63
C GLY A 183 31.12 -12.51 16.88
N CYS A 184 30.49 -11.63 17.66
CA CYS A 184 29.72 -12.00 18.85
C CYS A 184 28.48 -12.87 18.54
N LEU A 185 28.00 -12.85 17.29
CA LEU A 185 26.91 -13.69 16.81
C LEU A 185 27.39 -14.99 16.16
N GLY A 186 28.68 -15.31 16.25
CA GLY A 186 29.28 -16.48 15.60
C GLY A 186 28.69 -17.81 16.05
N ASP A 187 28.23 -17.90 17.30
CA ASP A 187 27.62 -19.11 17.84
C ASP A 187 26.12 -19.22 17.61
N ALA A 188 25.46 -18.21 17.02
CA ALA A 188 24.00 -18.21 16.85
C ALA A 188 23.49 -19.44 16.08
N LEU A 189 22.27 -19.91 16.39
CA LEU A 189 21.68 -21.07 15.74
C LEU A 189 21.58 -20.87 14.22
N PHE A 190 21.17 -19.69 13.77
CA PHE A 190 21.09 -19.42 12.33
C PHE A 190 22.46 -19.49 11.63
N VAL A 191 23.56 -19.14 12.31
CA VAL A 191 24.93 -19.25 11.76
C VAL A 191 25.32 -20.71 11.63
N ARG A 192 25.11 -21.52 12.68
CA ARG A 192 25.37 -22.96 12.62
C ARG A 192 24.59 -23.67 11.52
N GLN A 193 23.35 -23.25 11.28
CA GLN A 193 22.55 -23.78 10.18
C GLN A 193 23.07 -23.36 8.80
N LEU A 194 23.60 -22.14 8.65
CA LEU A 194 24.25 -21.69 7.41
C LEU A 194 25.52 -22.50 7.12
N GLU A 195 26.33 -22.74 8.15
CA GLU A 195 27.54 -23.57 8.06
C GLU A 195 27.20 -25.02 7.67
N ALA A 196 26.17 -25.61 8.29
CA ALA A 196 25.67 -26.93 7.93
C ALA A 196 25.19 -26.99 6.46
N ALA A 197 24.62 -25.90 5.96
CA ALA A 197 24.23 -25.78 4.56
C ALA A 197 25.42 -25.53 3.59
N GLY A 198 26.64 -25.32 4.13
CA GLY A 198 27.86 -25.13 3.35
C GLY A 198 28.29 -23.67 3.16
N ASN A 199 27.64 -22.71 3.81
CA ASN A 199 28.07 -21.31 3.79
C ASN A 199 29.15 -21.06 4.84
N VAL A 200 30.34 -20.69 4.39
CA VAL A 200 31.50 -20.42 5.26
C VAL A 200 31.60 -18.94 5.68
N GLU A 201 31.22 -18.03 4.79
CA GLU A 201 31.19 -16.58 5.07
C GLU A 201 29.78 -16.19 5.56
N THR A 202 29.64 -15.82 6.83
CA THR A 202 28.33 -15.56 7.46
C THR A 202 28.16 -14.16 8.03
N ASP A 203 29.15 -13.27 7.90
CA ASP A 203 29.12 -11.93 8.48
C ASP A 203 27.94 -11.07 7.98
N ALA A 204 27.61 -11.17 6.69
CA ALA A 204 26.44 -10.48 6.16
C ALA A 204 25.14 -10.99 6.79
N ALA A 205 25.00 -12.30 7.00
CA ALA A 205 23.83 -12.89 7.67
C ALA A 205 23.72 -12.41 9.12
N ARG A 206 24.85 -12.29 9.83
CA ARG A 206 24.92 -11.75 11.20
C ARG A 206 24.49 -10.29 11.26
N GLY A 207 24.97 -9.45 10.34
CA GLY A 207 24.53 -8.06 10.23
C GLY A 207 23.04 -7.92 9.91
N LEU A 208 22.51 -8.76 9.01
CA LEU A 208 21.09 -8.78 8.66
C LEU A 208 20.21 -9.20 9.84
N PHE A 209 20.60 -10.27 10.56
CA PHE A 209 19.93 -10.69 11.79
C PHE A 209 19.89 -9.56 12.81
N PHE A 210 21.04 -8.92 13.09
CA PHE A 210 21.13 -7.81 14.04
C PHE A 210 20.19 -6.66 13.67
N ALA A 211 20.17 -6.25 12.40
CA ALA A 211 19.29 -5.17 11.93
C ALA A 211 17.80 -5.46 12.19
N ALA A 212 17.35 -6.69 11.92
CA ALA A 212 15.96 -7.07 12.15
C ALA A 212 15.62 -7.22 13.64
N GLU A 213 16.52 -7.80 14.43
CA GLU A 213 16.32 -7.99 15.87
C GLU A 213 16.33 -6.65 16.62
N ALA A 214 17.22 -5.73 16.25
CA ALA A 214 17.28 -4.40 16.84
C ALA A 214 16.02 -3.58 16.51
N LEU A 215 15.50 -3.67 15.28
CA LEU A 215 14.21 -3.06 14.92
C LEU A 215 13.06 -3.61 15.77
N ALA A 216 12.98 -4.93 15.94
CA ALA A 216 11.93 -5.55 16.74
C ALA A 216 11.94 -5.05 18.19
N ARG A 217 13.15 -4.91 18.75
CA ARG A 217 13.37 -4.38 20.11
C ARG A 217 13.00 -2.91 20.21
N ASP A 218 13.42 -2.08 19.26
CA ASP A 218 13.06 -0.66 19.23
C ASP A 218 11.53 -0.46 19.16
N LEU A 219 10.83 -1.23 18.32
CA LEU A 219 9.37 -1.18 18.23
C LEU A 219 8.69 -1.57 19.56
N ALA A 220 9.19 -2.62 20.21
CA ALA A 220 8.68 -3.08 21.50
C ALA A 220 8.95 -2.06 22.62
N ALA A 221 10.18 -1.54 22.70
CA ALA A 221 10.59 -0.55 23.70
C ALA A 221 9.82 0.77 23.57
N ALA A 222 9.51 1.18 22.33
CA ALA A 222 8.68 2.35 22.05
C ALA A 222 7.18 2.12 22.31
N GLY A 223 6.76 0.91 22.68
CA GLY A 223 5.34 0.57 22.86
C GLY A 223 4.53 0.61 21.56
N ASN A 224 5.18 0.53 20.40
CA ASN A 224 4.55 0.61 19.09
C ASN A 224 3.86 -0.72 18.72
N LYS A 225 2.69 -0.97 19.31
CA LYS A 225 1.91 -2.21 19.12
C LYS A 225 1.57 -2.47 17.65
N ALA A 226 1.26 -1.43 16.88
CA ALA A 226 0.95 -1.54 15.46
C ALA A 226 2.18 -2.01 14.66
N GLY A 227 3.36 -1.43 14.93
CA GLY A 227 4.61 -1.85 14.29
C GLY A 227 5.02 -3.27 14.66
N VAL A 228 4.83 -3.68 15.92
CA VAL A 228 5.05 -5.07 16.35
C VAL A 228 4.10 -6.03 15.62
N SER A 229 2.82 -5.68 15.49
CA SER A 229 1.84 -6.49 14.74
C SER A 229 2.24 -6.61 13.26
N ALA A 230 2.63 -5.49 12.63
CA ALA A 230 3.08 -5.47 11.23
C ALA A 230 4.34 -6.32 11.02
N LEU A 231 5.30 -6.30 11.96
CA LEU A 231 6.49 -7.14 11.88
C LEU A 231 6.14 -8.64 12.05
N ASN A 232 5.17 -8.97 12.90
CA ASN A 232 4.69 -10.34 13.05
C ASN A 232 3.96 -10.86 11.81
N GLU A 233 3.23 -9.99 11.10
CA GLU A 233 2.62 -10.33 9.81
C GLU A 233 3.71 -10.67 8.77
N LEU A 234 4.75 -9.84 8.66
CA LEU A 234 5.90 -10.13 7.81
C LEU A 234 6.59 -11.46 8.19
N HIS A 235 6.68 -11.79 9.47
CA HIS A 235 7.22 -13.09 9.90
C HIS A 235 6.40 -14.27 9.34
N LEU A 236 5.07 -14.16 9.27
CA LEU A 236 4.20 -15.20 8.71
C LEU A 236 4.40 -15.32 7.20
N ASP A 237 4.48 -14.21 6.48
CA ASP A 237 4.70 -14.21 5.04
C ASP A 237 6.06 -14.83 4.67
N VAL A 238 7.12 -14.43 5.37
CA VAL A 238 8.46 -14.97 5.17
C VAL A 238 8.55 -16.44 5.57
N GLN A 239 7.84 -16.87 6.62
CA GLN A 239 7.77 -18.29 6.97
C GLN A 239 7.07 -19.10 5.87
N SER A 240 5.92 -18.63 5.38
CA SER A 240 5.20 -19.28 4.26
C SER A 240 6.09 -19.41 3.03
N LEU A 241 6.82 -18.34 2.69
CA LEU A 241 7.79 -18.33 1.59
C LEU A 241 8.90 -19.38 1.79
N TRP A 242 9.49 -19.45 2.99
CA TRP A 242 10.48 -20.48 3.31
C TRP A 242 9.88 -21.88 3.20
N GLU A 243 8.68 -22.14 3.74
CA GLU A 243 8.02 -23.45 3.69
C GLU A 243 7.80 -23.92 2.25
N GLN A 244 7.35 -23.02 1.37
CA GLN A 244 7.17 -23.31 -0.06
C GLN A 244 8.48 -23.77 -0.71
N HIS A 245 9.57 -23.03 -0.52
CA HIS A 245 10.85 -23.36 -1.12
C HIS A 245 11.53 -24.57 -0.49
N PHE A 246 11.41 -24.74 0.83
CA PHE A 246 11.91 -25.90 1.56
C PHE A 246 11.22 -27.17 1.06
N ASN A 247 9.88 -27.19 1.04
CA ASN A 247 9.10 -28.35 0.60
C ASN A 247 9.36 -28.70 -0.87
N ALA A 248 9.58 -27.70 -1.73
CA ALA A 248 9.93 -27.93 -3.12
C ALA A 248 11.32 -28.58 -3.32
N ARG A 249 12.24 -28.43 -2.36
CA ARG A 249 13.65 -28.83 -2.50
C ARG A 249 14.05 -30.01 -1.62
N VAL A 250 13.31 -30.30 -0.55
CA VAL A 250 13.69 -31.31 0.46
C VAL A 250 13.86 -32.71 -0.12
N ALA A 251 13.11 -33.07 -1.17
CA ALA A 251 13.24 -34.35 -1.85
C ALA A 251 14.55 -34.49 -2.63
N GLY A 252 15.16 -33.38 -3.05
CA GLY A 252 16.43 -33.32 -3.77
C GLY A 252 17.63 -32.96 -2.90
N ALA A 253 17.50 -33.06 -1.57
CA ALA A 253 18.62 -32.81 -0.66
C ALA A 253 19.73 -33.86 -0.85
N ASP A 254 20.99 -33.44 -0.74
CA ASP A 254 22.14 -34.34 -0.81
C ASP A 254 22.27 -35.24 0.44
N ASP A 255 23.29 -36.10 0.47
CA ASP A 255 23.54 -37.01 1.60
C ASP A 255 23.83 -36.28 2.91
N ALA A 256 24.33 -35.03 2.84
CA ALA A 256 24.51 -34.14 3.98
C ALA A 256 23.23 -33.35 4.31
N GLY A 257 22.13 -33.56 3.58
CA GLY A 257 20.86 -32.86 3.76
C GLY A 257 20.84 -31.43 3.22
N LYS A 258 21.81 -31.01 2.41
CA LYS A 258 21.88 -29.67 1.82
C LYS A 258 20.92 -29.56 0.65
N MET A 259 20.25 -28.42 0.53
CA MET A 259 19.31 -28.12 -0.55
C MET A 259 19.84 -26.98 -1.40
N GLN A 260 20.27 -27.30 -2.62
CA GLN A 260 20.91 -26.32 -3.51
C GLN A 260 19.97 -25.14 -3.83
N GLY A 261 20.49 -23.93 -3.66
CA GLY A 261 19.77 -22.68 -3.96
C GLY A 261 18.61 -22.35 -3.03
N LEU A 262 18.39 -23.09 -1.93
CA LEU A 262 17.33 -22.78 -0.97
C LEU A 262 17.56 -21.40 -0.32
N ILE A 263 18.77 -21.19 0.22
CA ILE A 263 19.12 -19.97 0.97
C ILE A 263 19.04 -18.74 0.05
N ASP A 264 19.66 -18.82 -1.12
CA ASP A 264 19.71 -17.71 -2.08
C ASP A 264 18.32 -17.28 -2.53
N GLN A 265 17.45 -18.25 -2.85
CA GLN A 265 16.09 -17.96 -3.29
C GLN A 265 15.25 -17.33 -2.17
N VAL A 266 15.30 -17.91 -0.97
CA VAL A 266 14.55 -17.39 0.19
C VAL A 266 15.00 -15.98 0.56
N LEU A 267 16.31 -15.71 0.61
CA LEU A 267 16.83 -14.37 0.93
C LEU A 267 16.54 -13.36 -0.17
N LEU A 268 16.57 -13.77 -1.45
CA LEU A 268 16.22 -12.89 -2.57
C LEU A 268 14.76 -12.44 -2.46
N GLU A 269 13.83 -13.39 -2.35
CA GLU A 269 12.40 -13.10 -2.32
C GLU A 269 11.99 -12.40 -1.02
N ALA A 270 12.55 -12.79 0.13
CA ALA A 270 12.33 -12.07 1.39
C ALA A 270 12.74 -10.59 1.27
N GLY A 271 13.87 -10.30 0.62
CA GLY A 271 14.30 -8.92 0.37
C GLY A 271 13.32 -8.09 -0.48
N GLN A 272 12.48 -8.76 -1.27
CA GLN A 272 11.49 -8.19 -2.19
C GLN A 272 10.06 -8.21 -1.64
N CYS A 273 9.80 -8.84 -0.49
CA CYS A 273 8.49 -8.80 0.16
C CYS A 273 8.00 -7.36 0.32
N CYS A 274 6.70 -7.18 0.13
CA CYS A 274 6.04 -5.90 0.36
C CYS A 274 6.19 -5.49 1.83
N ASP A 275 6.23 -4.17 2.06
CA ASP A 275 6.20 -3.63 3.41
C ASP A 275 4.81 -3.88 4.03
N PRO A 276 4.72 -4.43 5.24
CA PRO A 276 3.45 -4.57 5.94
C PRO A 276 2.85 -3.20 6.27
N GLU A 277 1.54 -3.15 6.47
CA GLU A 277 0.84 -1.89 6.68
C GLU A 277 1.41 -1.14 7.89
N GLY A 278 1.74 0.15 7.69
CA GLY A 278 2.27 0.97 8.76
C GLY A 278 3.73 0.68 9.16
N LEU A 279 4.50 -0.10 8.41
CA LEU A 279 5.92 -0.31 8.71
C LEU A 279 6.76 -0.36 7.42
N LYS A 280 7.53 0.70 7.16
CA LYS A 280 8.38 0.79 5.95
C LYS A 280 9.75 0.21 6.23
N LEU A 281 10.13 -0.85 5.51
CA LEU A 281 11.34 -1.61 5.80
C LEU A 281 12.38 -1.48 4.68
N ARG A 282 13.66 -1.62 5.05
CA ARG A 282 14.74 -1.83 4.09
C ARG A 282 14.89 -3.32 3.80
N PRO A 283 15.49 -3.71 2.65
CA PRO A 283 15.76 -5.12 2.35
C PRO A 283 16.55 -5.83 3.46
N ALA A 284 17.40 -5.10 4.20
CA ALA A 284 18.14 -5.65 5.33
C ALA A 284 17.23 -6.23 6.43
N HIS A 285 16.17 -5.51 6.81
CA HIS A 285 15.22 -5.99 7.81
C HIS A 285 14.48 -7.24 7.33
N ARG A 286 13.98 -7.23 6.09
CA ARG A 286 13.21 -8.36 5.56
C ARG A 286 14.06 -9.62 5.39
N LYS A 287 15.31 -9.48 4.94
CA LYS A 287 16.28 -10.59 4.93
C LYS A 287 16.64 -11.06 6.34
N GLY A 288 16.78 -10.13 7.28
CA GLY A 288 17.04 -10.44 8.69
C GLY A 288 15.93 -11.25 9.37
N VAL A 289 14.67 -11.00 9.01
CA VAL A 289 13.51 -11.80 9.48
C VAL A 289 13.70 -13.29 9.20
N VAL A 290 14.27 -13.63 8.04
CA VAL A 290 14.57 -15.03 7.70
C VAL A 290 15.51 -15.65 8.74
N HIS A 291 16.56 -14.93 9.12
CA HIS A 291 17.51 -15.41 10.14
C HIS A 291 16.87 -15.48 11.54
N ARG A 292 15.95 -14.57 11.88
CA ARG A 292 15.16 -14.65 13.12
C ARG A 292 14.30 -15.91 13.16
N LEU A 293 13.65 -16.28 12.06
CA LEU A 293 12.87 -17.54 12.00
C LEU A 293 13.73 -18.78 12.24
N VAL A 294 14.97 -18.78 11.74
CA VAL A 294 15.91 -19.89 11.94
C VAL A 294 16.43 -19.91 13.38
N GLU A 295 16.74 -18.74 13.94
CA GLU A 295 17.15 -18.57 15.34
C GLU A 295 16.05 -19.02 16.32
N ASP A 296 14.80 -18.72 16.02
CA ASP A 296 13.62 -19.13 16.79
C ASP A 296 13.28 -20.64 16.61
N ALA A 297 14.12 -21.40 15.91
CA ALA A 297 13.90 -22.82 15.56
C ALA A 297 12.55 -23.07 14.84
N ARG A 298 12.06 -22.10 14.08
CA ARG A 298 10.85 -22.21 13.24
C ARG A 298 11.17 -22.59 11.79
N ALA A 299 12.40 -22.34 11.35
CA ALA A 299 12.89 -22.64 10.01
C ALA A 299 14.30 -23.23 10.03
N GLY A 300 14.76 -23.71 8.88
CA GLY A 300 16.13 -24.19 8.74
C GLY A 300 16.61 -24.43 7.31
N TRP A 301 17.91 -24.65 7.16
CA TRP A 301 18.59 -24.64 5.86
C TRP A 301 18.98 -26.02 5.32
N VAL A 302 18.95 -27.03 6.17
CA VAL A 302 19.24 -28.42 5.81
C VAL A 302 18.09 -29.33 6.22
N ARG A 303 17.96 -30.49 5.57
CA ARG A 303 16.86 -31.44 5.81
C ARG A 303 16.70 -31.83 7.29
N HIS A 304 17.82 -31.96 8.00
CA HIS A 304 17.87 -32.36 9.41
C HIS A 304 17.98 -31.16 10.37
N TRP A 305 17.58 -29.95 9.96
CA TRP A 305 17.74 -28.72 10.74
C TRP A 305 17.17 -28.80 12.16
N ARG A 306 16.07 -29.54 12.37
CA ARG A 306 15.47 -29.72 13.69
C ARG A 306 16.42 -30.40 14.68
N HIS A 307 17.29 -31.29 14.21
CA HIS A 307 18.31 -31.92 15.04
C HIS A 307 19.41 -30.92 15.43
N ILE A 308 19.82 -30.06 14.50
CA ILE A 308 20.77 -28.96 14.79
C ILE A 308 20.16 -28.02 15.82
N ALA A 309 18.90 -27.61 15.65
CA ALA A 309 18.21 -26.74 16.60
C ALA A 309 18.08 -27.37 18.00
N ALA A 310 17.70 -28.65 18.07
CA ALA A 310 17.58 -29.35 19.35
C ALA A 310 18.92 -29.60 20.07
N SER A 311 20.03 -29.65 19.33
CA SER A 311 21.37 -29.85 19.89
C SER A 311 22.11 -28.53 20.16
N HIS A 312 21.51 -27.39 19.80
CA HIS A 312 22.13 -26.09 20.00
C HIS A 312 22.09 -25.70 21.49
N GLN A 313 23.27 -25.45 22.06
CA GLN A 313 23.46 -25.04 23.46
C GLN A 313 24.08 -23.64 23.59
N GLY A 314 24.18 -22.90 22.48
CA GLY A 314 24.72 -21.54 22.49
C GLY A 314 23.77 -20.56 23.19
N PRO A 315 24.28 -19.37 23.57
CA PRO A 315 23.43 -18.30 24.06
C PRO A 315 22.43 -17.88 22.98
N ALA A 316 21.22 -17.51 23.38
CA ALA A 316 20.23 -17.00 22.44
C ALA A 316 20.78 -15.72 21.78
N ALA A 317 20.83 -15.68 20.44
CA ALA A 317 21.41 -14.53 19.75
C ALA A 317 20.68 -13.22 20.09
N SER A 318 19.40 -13.29 20.46
CA SER A 318 18.63 -12.15 20.94
C SER A 318 19.19 -11.53 22.23
N GLU A 319 19.75 -12.31 23.16
CA GLU A 319 20.40 -11.82 24.39
C GLU A 319 21.73 -11.13 24.07
N THR A 320 22.50 -11.68 23.14
CA THR A 320 23.72 -11.04 22.63
C THR A 320 23.42 -9.69 22.00
N VAL A 321 22.36 -9.59 21.19
CA VAL A 321 21.91 -8.31 20.62
C VAL A 321 21.49 -7.33 21.71
N ALA A 322 20.79 -7.79 22.76
CA ALA A 322 20.40 -6.93 23.89
C ALA A 322 21.62 -6.26 24.52
N THR A 323 22.61 -7.08 24.89
CA THR A 323 23.86 -6.64 25.52
C THR A 323 24.58 -5.62 24.66
N GLN A 324 24.62 -5.85 23.35
CA GLN A 324 25.33 -4.97 22.42
C GLN A 324 24.63 -3.62 22.21
N LEU A 325 23.30 -3.60 22.18
CA LEU A 325 22.53 -2.36 22.07
C LEU A 325 22.65 -1.48 23.32
N GLU A 326 22.89 -2.08 24.49
CA GLU A 326 23.19 -1.35 25.74
C GLU A 326 24.59 -0.72 25.71
N VAL A 327 25.59 -1.42 25.17
CA VAL A 327 26.96 -0.91 25.02
C VAL A 327 27.03 0.28 24.04
N ASP A 328 26.23 0.26 22.98
CA ASP A 328 26.17 1.34 21.97
C ASP A 328 25.41 2.61 22.45
N GLN A 329 24.84 2.62 23.67
CA GLN A 329 24.23 3.79 24.31
C GLN A 329 24.96 4.23 25.60
N PRO A 330 26.17 4.83 25.53
CA PRO A 330 26.80 5.38 26.73
C PRO A 330 26.16 6.72 27.10
N GLY A 331 25.18 6.71 28.02
CA GLY A 331 24.74 7.93 28.72
C GLY A 331 23.24 8.15 28.87
N ALA A 332 22.57 7.30 29.66
CA ALA A 332 21.27 7.62 30.25
C ALA A 332 21.18 7.15 31.72
N VAL A 333 22.28 7.23 32.46
CA VAL A 333 22.26 7.15 33.93
C VAL A 333 23.30 8.12 34.47
N SER A 334 22.85 9.35 34.77
CA SER A 334 23.24 10.21 35.92
C SER A 334 22.49 11.53 35.81
#